data_AF-A0A386H558-F1
#
_entry.id   AF-A0A386H558-F1
#
_cell.length_a   1.000
_cell.length_b   1.000
_cell.length_c   1.000
_cell.angle_alpha   90.00
_cell.angle_beta   90.00
_cell.angle_gamma   90.00
#
_symmetry.space_group_name_H-M   'P 1'
#
loop_
_entity.id
_entity.type
_entity.pdbx_description
1 polymer ?
#
loop_
_entity_poly.entity_id
_entity_poly.type
_entity_poly.pdbx_seq_one_letter_code
_entity_poly.pdbx_strand_id
1 'polypeptide(L)'
;MYDKNKKLSKKIKLILDGENDSYILTLIPDSNWLEDEEREYPIVIDPTVITEQNKESIFDSYVSSAAPTTNYTGDVILKECWSQLEKLIGSFL
;
A
#
# COMPACT_ATOMS: atom_id res chain seq x y z
N MET A 1 9.21 3.82 11.55
CA MET A 1 10.07 3.06 12.49
C MET A 1 9.67 3.38 13.92
N TYR A 2 9.93 2.45 14.83
CA TYR A 2 9.71 2.64 16.26
C TYR A 2 10.75 1.88 17.09
N ASP A 3 11.03 2.38 18.29
CA ASP A 3 11.96 1.75 19.25
C ASP A 3 11.24 0.73 20.16
N LYS A 4 11.97 0.10 21.08
CA LYS A 4 11.42 -0.87 22.03
C LYS A 4 10.23 -0.30 22.85
N ASN A 5 10.29 0.99 23.18
CA ASN A 5 9.28 1.72 23.95
C ASN A 5 8.18 2.33 23.08
N LYS A 6 8.13 1.99 21.79
CA LYS A 6 7.15 2.47 20.81
C LYS A 6 7.25 3.98 20.51
N LYS A 7 8.37 4.64 20.81
CA LYS A 7 8.63 5.99 20.28
C LYS A 7 8.71 5.91 18.76
N LEU A 8 7.93 6.73 18.07
CA LEU A 8 7.74 6.65 16.62
C LEU A 8 8.58 7.70 15.88
N SER A 9 9.15 7.30 14.75
CA SER A 9 9.59 8.23 13.70
C SER A 9 9.09 7.78 12.33
N LYS A 10 8.57 8.75 11.57
CA LYS A 10 8.17 8.59 10.16
C LYS A 10 9.24 9.06 9.18
N LYS A 11 10.39 9.53 9.68
CA LYS A 11 11.49 10.05 8.86
C LYS A 11 12.32 8.89 8.30
N ILE A 12 11.81 8.31 7.22
CA ILE A 12 12.49 7.29 6.42
C ILE A 12 12.39 7.74 4.97
N LYS A 13 13.53 7.91 4.31
CA LYS A 13 13.58 8.14 2.88
C LYS A 13 13.54 6.79 2.16
N LEU A 14 12.68 6.70 1.15
CA LEU A 14 12.56 5.56 0.25
C LEU A 14 13.12 5.97 -1.11
N ILE A 15 13.94 5.11 -1.70
CA ILE A 15 14.43 5.25 -3.08
C ILE A 15 14.11 3.93 -3.79
N LEU A 16 13.45 4.03 -4.96
CA LEU A 16 13.11 2.88 -5.79
C LEU A 16 13.81 3.05 -7.13
N ASP A 17 14.80 2.18 -7.40
CA ASP A 17 15.58 2.19 -8.63
C ASP A 17 15.25 0.94 -9.45
N GLY A 18 14.90 1.12 -10.72
CA GLY A 18 14.63 0.02 -11.64
C GLY A 18 15.90 -0.44 -12.36
N GLU A 19 16.22 -1.73 -12.27
CA GLU A 19 17.33 -2.36 -13.00
C GLU A 19 16.86 -3.68 -13.61
N ASN A 20 16.96 -3.83 -14.94
CA ASN A 20 16.78 -5.10 -15.67
C ASN A 20 15.66 -6.01 -15.14
N ASP A 21 14.39 -5.65 -15.38
CA ASP A 21 13.19 -6.38 -14.91
C ASP A 21 13.07 -6.56 -13.38
N SER A 22 13.86 -5.83 -12.60
CA SER A 22 13.84 -5.86 -11.15
C SER A 22 13.87 -4.44 -10.57
N TYR A 23 13.59 -4.36 -9.26
CA TYR A 23 13.61 -3.11 -8.53
C TYR A 23 14.45 -3.26 -7.26
N ILE A 24 15.27 -2.24 -6.99
CA ILE A 24 15.98 -2.08 -5.72
C ILE A 24 15.21 -1.05 -4.89
N LEU A 25 14.73 -1.47 -3.72
CA LEU A 25 14.13 -0.58 -2.73
C LEU A 25 15.14 -0.27 -1.63
N THR A 26 15.65 0.96 -1.61
CA THR A 26 16.58 1.44 -0.57
C THR A 26 15.82 2.22 0.50
N LEU A 27 16.00 1.79 1.76
CA LEU A 27 15.45 2.43 2.95
C LEU A 27 16.55 3.18 3.68
N ILE A 28 16.37 4.48 3.88
CA ILE A 28 17.33 5.35 4.57
C ILE A 28 16.62 5.99 5.77
N PRO A 29 16.68 5.38 6.96
CA PRO A 29 16.14 5.97 8.18
C PRO A 29 16.96 7.19 8.63
N ASP A 30 16.32 8.10 9.38
CA ASP A 30 16.99 9.26 9.97
C ASP A 30 18.05 8.85 11.01
N SER A 31 19.34 8.98 10.66
CA SER A 31 20.47 8.63 11.54
C SER A 31 20.44 9.38 12.87
N ASN A 32 20.09 10.67 12.87
CA ASN A 32 19.99 11.43 14.11
C ASN A 32 18.93 10.84 15.05
N TRP A 33 17.84 10.32 14.48
CA TRP A 33 16.83 9.64 15.28
C TRP A 33 17.32 8.27 15.77
N LEU A 34 18.14 7.55 15.01
CA LEU A 34 18.68 6.24 15.44
C LEU A 34 19.77 6.37 16.52
N GLU A 35 20.54 7.45 16.48
CA GLU A 35 21.72 7.70 17.33
C GLU A 35 21.41 8.55 18.57
N ASP A 36 20.17 9.02 18.70
CA ASP A 36 19.69 9.77 19.85
C ASP A 36 19.85 8.95 21.14
N GLU A 37 20.41 9.56 22.19
CA GLU A 37 20.74 8.89 23.45
C GLU A 37 19.51 8.30 24.16
N GLU A 38 18.30 8.77 23.84
CA GLU A 38 17.07 8.23 24.39
C GLU A 38 16.54 6.98 23.65
N ARG A 39 17.28 6.44 22.67
CA ARG A 39 16.83 5.31 21.85
C ARG A 39 17.10 3.97 22.50
N GLU A 40 16.03 3.16 22.57
CA GLU A 40 16.10 1.81 23.10
C GLU A 40 15.94 0.73 22.02
N TYR A 41 16.94 -0.13 21.90
CA TYR A 41 16.94 -1.25 20.96
C TYR A 41 16.11 -2.44 21.49
N PRO A 42 15.52 -3.26 20.60
CA PRO A 42 15.61 -3.21 19.14
C PRO A 42 14.74 -2.11 18.52
N ILE A 43 15.20 -1.55 17.39
CA ILE A 43 14.44 -0.62 16.56
C ILE A 43 13.80 -1.41 15.41
N VAL A 44 12.50 -1.25 15.21
CA VAL A 44 11.75 -1.86 14.11
C VAL A 44 11.53 -0.84 13.00
N ILE A 45 11.98 -1.18 11.79
CA ILE A 45 11.84 -0.36 10.58
C ILE A 45 10.86 -1.08 9.65
N ASP A 46 9.57 -0.77 9.84
CA ASP A 46 8.48 -1.22 8.96
C ASP A 46 7.84 0.02 8.30
N PRO A 47 8.29 0.41 7.10
CA PRO A 47 7.80 1.57 6.38
C PRO A 47 6.53 1.20 5.60
N THR A 48 5.49 2.01 5.72
CA THR A 48 4.34 1.92 4.81
C THR A 48 4.74 2.50 3.46
N VAL A 49 4.77 1.67 2.41
CA VAL A 49 4.93 2.11 1.02
C VAL A 49 3.57 2.57 0.51
N ILE A 50 3.49 3.82 0.05
CA ILE A 50 2.30 4.36 -0.60
C ILE A 50 2.67 4.51 -2.08
N THR A 51 2.03 3.72 -2.94
CA THR A 51 2.15 3.84 -4.40
C THR A 51 1.18 4.92 -4.91
N GLU A 52 1.31 5.29 -6.18
CA GLU A 52 0.37 6.21 -6.81
C GLU A 52 -1.07 5.71 -6.64
N GLN A 53 -1.91 6.55 -6.03
CA GLN A 53 -3.33 6.24 -5.79
C GLN A 53 -4.24 6.76 -6.93
N ASN A 54 -3.64 7.22 -8.03
CA ASN A 54 -4.41 7.58 -9.20
C ASN A 54 -5.07 6.31 -9.74
N LYS A 55 -6.41 6.29 -9.77
CA LYS A 55 -7.18 5.15 -10.28
C LYS A 55 -6.73 4.79 -11.70
N GLU A 56 -6.40 5.78 -12.52
CA GLU A 56 -5.91 5.60 -13.88
C GLU A 56 -4.60 4.80 -14.00
N SER A 57 -3.82 4.76 -12.91
CA SER A 57 -2.56 4.02 -12.82
C SER A 57 -2.71 2.63 -12.20
N ILE A 58 -3.93 2.21 -11.82
CA ILE A 58 -4.19 0.92 -11.18
C ILE A 58 -4.97 0.03 -12.13
N PHE A 59 -4.33 -1.03 -12.60
CA PHE A 59 -4.93 -2.03 -13.48
C PHE A 59 -5.34 -3.26 -12.68
N ASP A 60 -6.62 -3.60 -12.72
CA ASP A 60 -7.20 -4.76 -12.06
C ASP A 60 -7.74 -5.77 -13.09
N SER A 61 -7.83 -7.03 -12.68
CA SER A 61 -8.52 -8.07 -13.46
C SER A 61 -9.66 -8.65 -12.66
N TYR A 62 -10.90 -8.48 -13.16
CA TYR A 62 -12.10 -8.94 -12.46
C TYR A 62 -13.07 -9.67 -13.39
N VAL A 63 -13.95 -10.46 -12.78
CA VAL A 63 -15.11 -11.07 -13.43
C VAL A 63 -16.40 -10.46 -12.89
N SER A 64 -17.45 -10.43 -13.70
CA SER A 64 -18.74 -9.84 -13.33
C SER A 64 -19.88 -10.78 -13.69
N SER A 65 -20.72 -11.12 -12.71
CA SER A 65 -21.94 -11.89 -12.97
C SER A 65 -22.93 -11.16 -13.90
N ALA A 66 -22.85 -9.82 -13.95
CA ALA A 66 -23.62 -9.01 -14.91
C ALA A 66 -23.12 -9.14 -16.36
N ALA A 67 -21.90 -9.63 -16.58
CA ALA A 67 -21.28 -9.84 -17.88
C ALA A 67 -20.49 -11.17 -17.90
N PRO A 68 -21.20 -12.32 -17.86
CA PRO A 68 -20.60 -13.63 -17.58
C PRO A 68 -19.69 -14.17 -18.69
N THR A 69 -19.72 -13.58 -19.88
CA THR A 69 -18.88 -13.96 -21.04
C THR A 69 -17.73 -12.98 -21.29
N THR A 70 -17.54 -12.00 -20.40
CA THR A 70 -16.53 -10.95 -20.57
C THR A 70 -15.49 -11.05 -19.46
N ASN A 71 -14.23 -11.21 -19.85
CA ASN A 71 -13.09 -11.07 -18.96
C ASN A 71 -12.59 -9.62 -19.01
N TYR A 72 -12.50 -8.96 -17.85
CA TYR A 72 -11.94 -7.63 -17.74
C TYR A 72 -10.49 -7.77 -17.28
N THR A 73 -9.55 -7.72 -18.23
CA THR A 73 -8.10 -7.75 -17.95
C THR A 73 -7.52 -6.37 -18.18
N GLY A 74 -6.78 -5.86 -17.18
CA GLY A 74 -6.14 -4.56 -17.28
C GLY A 74 -7.15 -3.41 -17.30
N ASP A 75 -8.27 -3.57 -16.60
CA ASP A 75 -9.27 -2.52 -16.49
C ASP A 75 -8.86 -1.57 -15.35
N VAL A 76 -9.12 -0.29 -15.54
CA VAL A 76 -8.73 0.80 -14.63
C VAL A 76 -9.72 0.92 -13.45
N ILE A 77 -10.82 0.17 -13.52
CA ILE A 77 -11.85 0.14 -12.49
C ILE A 77 -11.45 -0.86 -11.39
N LEU A 78 -11.04 -0.32 -10.26
CA LEU A 78 -10.94 -1.04 -8.99
C LEU A 78 -12.35 -1.51 -8.57
N LYS A 79 -12.65 -2.78 -8.80
CA LYS A 79 -13.94 -3.37 -8.40
C LYS A 79 -13.82 -3.95 -7.00
N GLU A 80 -13.79 -3.08 -6.00
CA GLU A 80 -13.90 -3.54 -4.62
C GLU A 80 -15.30 -4.10 -4.35
N CYS A 81 -15.37 -5.17 -3.55
CA CYS A 81 -16.58 -5.92 -3.21
C CYS A 81 -17.63 -5.10 -2.42
N TRP A 82 -17.44 -3.79 -2.27
CA TRP A 82 -18.32 -2.87 -1.57
C TRP A 82 -19.63 -2.57 -2.31
N SER A 83 -19.64 -2.59 -3.65
CA SER A 83 -20.85 -2.32 -4.45
C SER A 83 -21.94 -3.42 -4.35
N GLN A 84 -21.62 -4.57 -3.76
CA GLN A 84 -22.60 -5.65 -3.54
C GLN A 84 -23.37 -5.49 -2.22
N LEU A 85 -22.89 -4.67 -1.28
CA LEU A 85 -23.55 -4.47 0.02
C LEU A 85 -24.77 -3.53 -0.11
N GLU A 86 -24.68 -2.49 -0.94
CA GLU A 86 -25.79 -1.54 -1.13
C GLU A 86 -27.01 -2.19 -1.81
N LYS A 87 -26.79 -3.22 -2.65
CA LYS A 87 -27.88 -4.00 -3.27
C LYS A 87 -28.62 -4.90 -2.28
N LEU A 88 -28.01 -5.25 -1.14
CA LEU A 88 -28.64 -6.04 -0.08
C LEU A 88 -29.42 -5.18 0.92
N ILE A 89 -29.04 -3.91 1.09
CA ILE A 89 -29.68 -3.00 2.06
C ILE A 89 -30.84 -2.22 1.41
N GLY A 90 -30.77 -1.92 0.11
CA GLY A 90 -31.82 -1.22 -0.64
C GLY A 90 -33.08 -2.04 -0.98
N SER A 91 -33.14 -3.32 -0.58
CA SER A 91 -34.31 -4.20 -0.79
C SER A 91 -35.23 -4.28 0.44
N PHE A 92 -34.99 -3.48 1.48
CA PHE A 92 -35.76 -3.53 2.74
C PHE A 92 -36.35 -2.17 3.19
N LEU A 93 -36.50 -1.20 2.28
CA LEU A 93 -37.29 0.02 2.48
C LEU A 93 -38.34 0.17 1.38
#